data_AF-A0A9P7VHZ5-F1
#
_entry.id   AF-A0A9P7VHZ5-F1
#
_cell.length_a   1.000
_cell.length_b   1.000
_cell.length_c   1.000
_cell.angle_alpha   90.00
_cell.angle_beta   90.00
_cell.angle_gamma   90.00
#
_symmetry.space_group_name_H-M   'P 1'
#
loop_
_entity.id
_entity.type
_entity.pdbx_description
1 polymer ?
#
loop_
_entity_poly.entity_id
_entity_poly.type
_entity_poly.pdbx_seq_one_letter_code
_entity_poly.pdbx_strand_id
1 'polypeptide(L)'
;MTSVPSSPTIRLQYIGPVFFGSLFNCALLGNVNRPIIFYIRFPEERTPIKTFVYFLYILDLVQTVESTHYSYYILVYGWGDMSVQYA
;
A
#
# COMPACT_ATOMS: atom_id res chain seq x y z
N MET A 1 17.61 25.27 15.17
CA MET A 1 16.21 25.75 15.10
C MET A 1 15.95 26.15 13.66
N THR A 2 15.63 25.18 12.80
CA THR A 2 15.31 25.43 11.39
C THR A 2 13.80 25.64 11.28
N SER A 3 13.39 26.86 10.94
CA SER A 3 11.98 27.22 10.76
C SER A 3 11.40 26.46 9.58
N VAL A 4 10.65 25.39 9.87
CA VAL A 4 9.86 24.65 8.90
C VAL A 4 8.91 25.64 8.20
N PRO A 5 8.96 25.79 6.87
CA PRO A 5 8.06 26.69 6.17
C PRO A 5 6.61 26.20 6.33
N SER A 6 5.83 26.88 7.15
CA SER A 6 4.46 26.56 7.51
C SER A 6 3.43 27.01 6.47
N SER A 7 3.76 26.92 5.18
CA SER A 7 2.81 27.26 4.13
C SER A 7 1.84 26.09 3.90
N PRO A 8 0.52 26.26 4.07
CA PRO A 8 -0.46 25.17 3.94
C PRO A 8 -0.44 24.49 2.56
N THR A 9 0.05 25.17 1.53
CA THR A 9 0.14 24.68 0.15
C THR A 9 1.11 23.52 -0.03
N ILE A 10 2.22 23.50 0.70
CA ILE A 10 3.24 22.43 0.60
C ILE A 10 2.77 21.16 1.32
N ARG A 11 1.86 21.30 2.30
CA ARG A 11 1.31 20.19 3.10
C ARG A 11 0.34 19.33 2.31
N LEU A 12 -0.53 19.97 1.52
CA LEU A 12 -1.43 19.30 0.58
C LEU A 12 -0.68 18.55 -0.53
N GLN A 13 0.52 19.00 -0.91
CA GLN A 13 1.32 18.33 -1.94
C GLN A 13 1.86 16.96 -1.52
N TYR A 14 1.98 16.67 -0.22
CA TYR A 14 2.45 15.36 0.26
C TYR A 14 1.31 14.37 0.52
N ILE A 15 0.17 14.88 0.97
CA ILE A 15 -1.06 14.10 1.22
C ILE A 15 -1.58 13.47 -0.08
N GLY A 16 -1.54 14.20 -1.20
CA GLY A 16 -1.98 13.71 -2.51
C GLY A 16 -1.26 12.43 -2.96
N PRO A 17 0.09 12.43 -3.06
CA PRO A 17 0.87 11.25 -3.40
C PRO A 17 0.66 10.05 -2.46
N VAL A 18 0.55 10.28 -1.14
CA VAL A 18 0.30 9.19 -0.18
C VAL A 18 -1.08 8.56 -0.41
N PHE A 19 -2.11 9.39 -0.63
CA PHE A 19 -3.45 8.92 -0.94
C PHE A 19 -3.50 8.15 -2.26
N PHE A 20 -2.91 8.69 -3.33
CA PHE A 20 -2.81 8.02 -4.62
C PHE A 20 -1.99 6.72 -4.54
N GLY A 21 -0.90 6.72 -3.78
CA GLY A 21 -0.07 5.53 -3.55
C GLY A 21 -0.85 4.41 -2.87
N SER A 22 -1.66 4.73 -1.86
CA SER A 22 -2.53 3.74 -1.21
C SER A 22 -3.68 3.26 -2.08
N LEU A 23 -4.30 4.13 -2.87
CA LEU A 23 -5.32 3.71 -3.84
C LEU A 23 -4.73 2.79 -4.91
N PHE A 24 -3.53 3.11 -5.40
CA PHE A 24 -2.82 2.28 -6.36
C PHE A 24 -2.45 0.92 -5.76
N ASN A 25 -1.92 0.91 -4.54
CA ASN A 25 -1.62 -0.33 -3.81
C ASN A 25 -2.89 -1.19 -3.60
N CYS A 26 -4.02 -0.57 -3.22
CA CYS A 26 -5.30 -1.26 -3.08
C CYS A 26 -5.84 -1.80 -4.43
N ALA A 27 -5.65 -1.06 -5.53
CA ALA A 27 -6.02 -1.50 -6.87
C ALA A 27 -5.16 -2.67 -7.38
N LEU A 28 -3.87 -2.69 -7.03
CA LEU A 28 -2.95 -3.79 -7.34
C LEU A 28 -3.33 -5.09 -6.61
N LEU A 29 -3.82 -5.01 -5.38
CA LEU A 29 -4.34 -6.17 -4.64
C LEU A 29 -5.50 -6.84 -5.39
N GLY A 30 -6.33 -6.06 -6.08
CA GLY A 30 -7.37 -6.58 -6.99
C GLY A 30 -6.82 -7.41 -8.15
N ASN A 31 -5.59 -7.13 -8.60
CA ASN A 31 -4.91 -7.81 -9.69
C ASN A 31 -4.21 -9.11 -9.23
N VAL A 32 -3.79 -9.15 -7.97
CA VAL A 32 -3.07 -10.25 -7.33
C VAL A 32 -4.02 -11.33 -6.78
N ASN A 33 -5.35 -11.17 -6.87
CA ASN A 33 -6.33 -12.22 -6.53
C ASN A 33 -6.45 -13.38 -7.55
N ARG A 34 -5.59 -13.42 -8.57
CA ARG A 34 -5.59 -14.48 -9.58
C ARG A 34 -4.86 -15.81 -9.25
N PRO A 35 -4.17 -16.05 -8.11
CA PRO A 35 -3.56 -17.34 -7.78
C PRO A 35 -4.59 -18.47 -7.73
N ILE A 36 -5.80 -18.16 -7.26
CA ILE A 36 -6.91 -19.13 -7.20
C ILE A 36 -7.29 -19.61 -8.60
N ILE A 37 -7.35 -18.70 -9.57
CA ILE A 37 -7.63 -19.03 -10.98
C ILE A 37 -6.44 -19.79 -11.58
N PHE A 38 -5.22 -19.41 -11.25
CA PHE A 38 -4.01 -20.10 -11.71
C PHE A 38 -3.95 -21.54 -11.20
N TYR A 39 -4.29 -21.77 -9.94
CA TYR A 39 -4.31 -23.11 -9.32
C TYR A 39 -5.35 -24.02 -9.96
N ILE A 40 -6.54 -23.48 -10.28
CA ILE A 40 -7.61 -24.23 -10.96
C ILE A 40 -7.25 -24.51 -12.43
N ARG A 41 -6.59 -23.57 -13.11
CA ARG A 41 -6.29 -23.69 -14.55
C ARG A 41 -5.07 -24.57 -14.85
N PHE A 42 -4.12 -24.66 -13.91
CA PHE A 42 -2.83 -25.35 -14.11
C PHE A 42 -2.52 -26.32 -12.95
N PRO A 43 -3.25 -27.44 -12.84
CA PRO A 43 -3.03 -28.42 -11.78
C PRO A 43 -1.66 -29.10 -11.88
N GLU A 44 -1.10 -29.25 -13.08
CA GLU A 44 0.09 -30.07 -13.38
C GLU A 44 1.41 -29.27 -13.43
N GLU A 45 1.37 -27.97 -13.11
CA GLU A 45 2.56 -27.12 -13.21
C GLU A 45 3.56 -27.26 -12.07
N ARG A 46 4.82 -26.97 -12.41
CA ARG A 46 6.00 -27.18 -11.58
C ARG A 46 5.89 -26.42 -10.26
N THR A 47 6.07 -27.15 -9.16
CA THR A 47 6.03 -26.66 -7.77
C THR A 47 6.76 -25.34 -7.50
N PRO A 48 7.97 -25.04 -8.05
CA PRO A 48 8.63 -23.76 -7.80
C PRO A 48 7.84 -22.53 -8.27
N ILE A 49 7.13 -22.62 -9.40
CA ILE A 49 6.33 -21.50 -9.93
C ILE A 49 5.12 -21.27 -9.02
N LYS A 50 4.46 -22.35 -8.55
CA LYS A 50 3.37 -22.26 -7.58
C LYS A 50 3.83 -21.59 -6.29
N THR A 51 4.97 -22.01 -5.73
CA THR A 51 5.54 -21.41 -4.52
C THR A 51 5.86 -19.93 -4.70
N PHE A 52 6.43 -19.54 -5.84
CA PHE A 52 6.73 -18.14 -6.14
C PHE A 52 5.46 -17.28 -6.23
N VAL A 53 4.41 -17.78 -6.89
CA VAL A 53 3.12 -17.08 -6.98
C VAL A 53 2.47 -16.91 -5.60
N TYR A 54 2.48 -17.95 -4.77
CA TYR A 54 1.97 -17.85 -3.39
C TYR A 54 2.80 -16.91 -2.51
N PHE A 55 4.13 -16.90 -2.68
CA PHE A 55 5.00 -15.97 -1.96
C PHE A 55 4.71 -14.52 -2.34
N LEU A 56 4.60 -14.22 -3.64
CA LEU A 56 4.23 -12.88 -4.12
C LEU A 56 2.85 -12.47 -3.62
N TYR A 57 1.89 -13.40 -3.59
CA TYR A 57 0.56 -13.15 -3.04
C TYR A 57 0.59 -12.72 -1.57
N ILE A 58 1.35 -13.45 -0.73
CA ILE A 58 1.49 -13.11 0.69
C ILE A 58 2.20 -11.77 0.87
N LEU A 59 3.26 -11.51 0.09
CA LEU A 59 4.03 -10.27 0.17
C LEU A 59 3.16 -9.06 -0.20
N ASP A 60 2.33 -9.20 -1.25
CA ASP A 60 1.38 -8.17 -1.67
C ASP A 60 0.34 -7.88 -0.57
N LEU A 61 -0.22 -8.93 0.05
CA LEU A 61 -1.14 -8.77 1.19
C LEU A 61 -0.50 -8.02 2.36
N VAL A 62 0.72 -8.40 2.74
CA VAL A 62 1.46 -7.74 3.84
C VAL A 62 1.72 -6.28 3.50
N GLN A 63 2.21 -5.99 2.29
CA GLN A 63 2.48 -4.62 1.86
C GLN A 63 1.20 -3.78 1.83
N THR A 64 0.07 -4.34 1.42
CA THR A 64 -1.20 -3.59 1.39
C THR A 64 -1.77 -3.33 2.76
N VAL A 65 -1.68 -4.27 3.70
CA VAL A 65 -2.10 -4.03 5.09
C VAL A 65 -1.26 -2.90 5.70
N GLU A 66 0.06 -2.93 5.53
CA GLU A 66 0.96 -1.88 6.03
C GLU A 66 0.69 -0.53 5.35
N SER A 67 0.55 -0.51 4.02
CA SER A 67 0.27 0.73 3.28
C SER A 67 -1.06 1.35 3.69
N THR A 68 -2.09 0.51 3.88
CA THR A 68 -3.43 0.94 4.31
C THR A 68 -3.39 1.45 5.74
N HIS A 69 -2.70 0.75 6.64
CA HIS A 69 -2.54 1.17 8.03
C HIS A 69 -1.79 2.51 8.13
N TYR A 70 -0.67 2.65 7.42
CA TYR A 70 0.10 3.88 7.36
C TYR A 70 -0.72 5.05 6.80
N SER A 71 -1.47 4.81 5.74
CA SER A 71 -2.32 5.85 5.14
C SER A 71 -3.52 6.20 6.00
N TYR A 72 -4.12 5.24 6.68
CA TYR A 72 -5.18 5.50 7.66
C TYR A 72 -4.65 6.32 8.83
N TYR A 73 -3.46 6.00 9.33
CA TYR A 73 -2.83 6.74 10.42
C TYR A 73 -2.56 8.21 10.04
N ILE A 74 -2.06 8.47 8.83
CA ILE A 74 -1.75 9.84 8.36
C ILE A 74 -3.01 10.62 7.97
N LEU A 75 -3.96 9.97 7.27
CA LEU A 75 -5.11 10.65 6.68
C LEU A 75 -6.33 10.72 7.61
N VAL A 76 -6.45 9.82 8.58
CA VAL A 76 -7.65 9.75 9.44
C VAL A 76 -7.29 10.02 10.89
N TYR A 77 -6.33 9.28 11.46
CA TYR A 77 -5.98 9.42 12.87
C TYR A 77 -5.17 10.70 13.15
N GLY A 78 -4.20 11.02 12.29
CA GLY A 78 -3.38 12.23 12.35
C GLY A 78 -3.99 13.43 11.63
N TRP A 79 -5.28 13.39 11.29
CA TRP A 79 -5.92 14.49 10.57
C TRP A 79 -5.94 15.76 11.43
N GLY A 80 -5.16 16.76 11.01
CA GLY A 80 -5.00 18.03 11.75
C GLY A 80 -3.88 18.03 12.78
N ASP A 81 -3.26 16.88 13.08
CA ASP A 81 -2.09 16.80 13.95
C ASP A 81 -0.78 16.85 13.13
N MET A 82 -0.05 17.96 13.30
CA MET A 82 1.18 18.25 12.55
C MET A 82 2.37 17.38 12.99
N SER A 83 2.32 16.70 14.13
CA SER A 83 3.43 15.84 14.58
C SER A 83 3.47 14.50 13.85
N VAL A 84 2.30 14.00 13.44
CA VAL A 84 2.12 12.69 12.81
C VAL A 84 2.37 12.71 11.31
N GLN A 85 2.16 13.84 10.63
CA GLN A 85 2.30 13.95 9.18
C GLN A 85 3.76 14.08 8.68
N TYR A 86 4.75 14.23 9.57
CA TYR A 86 6.18 14.40 9.24
C TYR A 86 7.12 13.43 10.00
N ALA A 87 6.57 12.42 10.67
CA ALA A 87 7.35 11.36 11.31
C ALA A 87 7.74 10.30 10.27
#